data_AF-A0A8C6XC11-F1
#
_entry.id   AF-A0A8C6XC11-F1
#
_cell.length_a   1.000
_cell.length_b   1.000
_cell.length_c   1.000
_cell.angle_alpha   90.00
_cell.angle_beta   90.00
_cell.angle_gamma   90.00
#
_symmetry.space_group_name_H-M   'P 1'
#
loop_
_entity.id
_entity.type
_entity.pdbx_description
1 polymer ?
#
loop_
_entity_poly.entity_id
_entity_poly.type
_entity_poly.pdbx_seq_one_letter_code
_entity_poly.pdbx_strand_id
1 'polypeptide(L)'
;MNFDPDPADLALSSIPGHKTSDPCKDQFSEEELKLQPIMKKARKIQVPDDQKDEKYWNRRYKNNEAAKRSRDARRLKENQITVQAAFLEKENAVLRQEVANIRQELTRYRSILSKYESQHGTV
;
A
#
# COMPACT_ATOMS: atom_id res chain seq x y z
N MET A 1 -25.04 -3.01 -4.20
CA MET A 1 -23.97 -3.63 -5.01
C MET A 1 -22.89 -4.02 -4.03
N ASN A 2 -22.89 -5.27 -3.55
CA ASN A 2 -21.85 -5.74 -2.65
C ASN A 2 -20.58 -5.91 -3.46
N PHE A 3 -19.51 -5.26 -3.04
CA PHE A 3 -18.19 -5.46 -3.61
C PHE A 3 -17.61 -6.72 -2.95
N ASP A 4 -17.62 -7.84 -3.69
CA ASP A 4 -16.96 -9.08 -3.28
C ASP A 4 -15.53 -9.05 -3.83
N PRO A 5 -14.51 -8.86 -2.98
CA PRO A 5 -13.12 -8.86 -3.43
C PRO A 5 -12.72 -10.26 -3.92
N ASP A 6 -12.03 -10.33 -5.06
CA ASP A 6 -11.46 -11.59 -5.54
C ASP A 6 -10.46 -12.11 -4.50
N PRO A 7 -10.56 -13.39 -4.06
CA PRO A 7 -9.62 -13.98 -3.11
C PRO A 7 -8.15 -13.86 -3.55
N ALA A 8 -7.87 -13.75 -4.85
CA ALA A 8 -6.52 -13.49 -5.36
C ALA A 8 -6.00 -12.09 -4.97
N ASP A 9 -6.84 -11.07 -5.04
CA ASP A 9 -6.49 -9.68 -4.66
C ASP A 9 -6.25 -9.56 -3.15
N LEU A 10 -7.03 -10.31 -2.36
CA LEU A 10 -6.89 -10.36 -0.90
C LEU A 10 -5.58 -11.04 -0.47
N ALA A 11 -5.21 -12.13 -1.15
CA ALA A 11 -3.96 -12.84 -0.92
C ALA A 11 -2.73 -12.01 -1.32
N LEU A 12 -2.82 -11.25 -2.41
CA LEU A 12 -1.78 -10.30 -2.81
C LEU A 12 -1.68 -9.12 -1.85
N SER A 13 -2.70 -8.81 -1.06
CA SER A 13 -2.64 -7.69 -0.09
C SER A 13 -1.88 -8.04 1.20
N SER A 14 -1.72 -9.32 1.51
CA SER A 14 -1.20 -9.78 2.80
C SER A 14 0.25 -10.25 2.70
N ILE A 15 1.14 -9.72 3.53
CA ILE A 15 2.52 -10.21 3.66
C ILE A 15 2.49 -11.55 4.42
N PRO A 16 2.99 -12.66 3.86
CA PRO A 16 3.00 -13.95 4.55
C PRO A 16 3.77 -13.87 5.89
N GLY A 17 3.09 -14.17 7.00
CA GLY A 17 3.68 -14.25 8.34
C GLY A 17 3.73 -12.95 9.15
N HIS A 18 3.25 -11.83 8.60
CA HIS A 18 3.13 -10.58 9.36
C HIS A 18 1.81 -10.56 10.15
N LYS A 19 1.89 -10.23 11.45
CA LYS A 19 0.70 -10.01 12.29
C LYS A 19 -0.07 -8.85 11.66
N THR A 20 -1.39 -8.92 11.58
CA THR A 20 -2.24 -7.80 11.15
C THR A 20 -2.18 -6.70 12.21
N SER A 21 -1.11 -5.90 12.20
CA SER A 21 -0.99 -4.69 13.00
C SER A 21 -1.84 -3.62 12.34
N ASP A 22 -2.86 -3.12 13.04
CA ASP A 22 -3.65 -1.96 12.63
C ASP A 22 -2.71 -0.76 12.37
N PRO A 23 -2.54 -0.28 11.12
CA PRO A 23 -1.60 0.80 10.79
C PRO A 23 -1.91 2.12 11.50
N CYS A 24 -3.15 2.29 11.99
CA CYS A 24 -3.59 3.46 12.75
C CYS A 24 -3.30 3.37 14.26
N LYS A 25 -2.91 2.20 14.78
CA LYS A 25 -2.65 1.98 16.21
C LYS A 25 -1.19 1.64 16.51
N ASP A 26 -0.41 1.33 15.49
CA ASP A 26 1.01 1.04 15.64
C ASP A 26 1.79 2.36 15.79
N GLN A 27 2.18 2.69 17.02
CA GLN A 27 3.11 3.78 17.28
C GLN A 27 4.52 3.17 17.32
N PHE A 28 5.36 3.53 16.35
CA PHE A 28 6.77 3.17 16.38
C PHE A 28 7.40 3.69 17.67
N SER A 29 8.16 2.83 18.36
CA SER A 29 8.94 3.25 19.53
C SER A 29 9.98 4.31 19.14
N GLU A 30 10.39 5.16 20.08
CA GLU A 30 11.39 6.19 19.82
C GLU A 30 12.74 5.60 19.37
N GLU A 31 13.06 4.39 19.83
CA GLU A 31 14.19 3.58 19.38
C GLU A 31 14.07 3.11 17.92
N GLU A 32 12.85 2.85 17.44
CA GLU A 32 12.56 2.37 16.09
C GLU A 32 12.46 3.52 15.07
N LEU A 33 12.05 4.70 15.54
CA LEU A 33 12.13 5.96 14.80
C LEU A 33 13.58 6.46 14.62
N LYS A 34 14.52 5.95 15.43
CA LYS A 34 15.92 6.33 15.34
C LYS A 34 16.51 5.86 14.02
N LEU A 35 16.78 6.81 13.13
CA LEU A 35 17.42 6.55 11.85
C LEU A 35 18.72 5.77 12.09
N GLN A 36 18.82 4.59 11.47
CA GLN A 36 20.05 3.82 11.51
C GLN A 36 21.21 4.69 11.02
N PRO A 37 22.40 4.59 11.66
CA PRO A 37 23.56 5.38 11.25
C PRO A 37 23.81 5.25 9.75
N ILE A 38 23.87 6.38 9.05
CA ILE A 38 24.07 6.41 7.59
C ILE A 38 25.48 5.91 7.30
N MET A 39 25.60 4.62 6.97
CA MET A 39 26.85 4.03 6.53
C MET A 39 27.22 4.60 5.16
N LYS A 40 28.33 5.34 5.09
CA LYS A 40 28.87 5.83 3.83
C LYS A 40 29.36 4.65 3.00
N LYS A 41 28.89 4.55 1.75
CA LYS A 41 29.34 3.52 0.82
C LYS A 41 30.84 3.70 0.55
N ALA A 42 31.60 2.61 0.60
CA ALA A 42 33.01 2.63 0.23
C ALA A 42 33.18 3.09 -1.24
N ARG A 43 34.27 3.80 -1.53
CA ARG A 43 34.60 4.22 -2.89
C ARG A 43 34.78 2.99 -3.79
N LYS A 44 34.18 3.02 -4.97
CA LYS A 44 34.28 1.95 -5.96
C LYS A 44 35.68 1.96 -6.58
N ILE A 45 36.49 0.97 -6.25
CA ILE A 45 37.79 0.74 -6.88
C ILE A 45 37.57 -0.25 -8.02
N GLN A 46 37.97 0.13 -9.24
CA GLN A 46 37.93 -0.77 -10.39
C GLN A 46 39.12 -1.72 -10.30
N VAL A 47 38.88 -3.01 -10.52
CA VAL A 47 39.95 -4.01 -10.59
C VAL A 47 40.56 -3.93 -12.00
N PRO A 48 41.88 -3.69 -12.14
CA PRO A 48 42.57 -3.71 -13.42
C PRO A 48 42.32 -5.02 -14.17
N ASP A 49 42.30 -4.97 -15.50
CA ASP A 49 41.94 -6.14 -16.32
C ASP A 49 42.89 -7.33 -16.09
N ASP A 50 44.18 -7.07 -15.94
CA ASP A 50 45.21 -8.08 -15.65
C ASP A 50 45.05 -8.75 -14.28
N GLN A 51 44.23 -8.18 -13.39
CA GLN A 51 43.98 -8.66 -12.03
C GLN A 51 42.59 -9.29 -11.87
N LYS A 52 41.83 -9.47 -12.95
CA LYS A 52 40.53 -10.15 -12.93
C LYS A 52 40.72 -11.67 -12.93
N ASP A 53 41.04 -12.18 -11.74
CA ASP A 53 41.15 -13.61 -11.46
C ASP A 53 39.79 -14.33 -11.40
N GLU A 54 39.82 -15.65 -11.27
CA GLU A 54 38.61 -16.48 -11.13
C GLU A 54 37.78 -16.06 -9.91
N LYS A 55 38.43 -15.67 -8.81
CA LYS A 55 37.77 -15.19 -7.59
C LYS A 55 36.98 -13.89 -7.84
N TYR A 56 37.51 -12.97 -8.64
CA TYR A 56 36.81 -11.77 -9.10
C TYR A 56 35.56 -12.14 -9.90
N TRP A 57 35.69 -13.03 -10.89
CA TRP A 57 34.57 -13.44 -11.75
C TRP A 57 33.45 -14.14 -10.96
N ASN A 58 33.81 -15.04 -10.05
CA ASN A 58 32.87 -15.69 -9.14
C ASN A 58 32.09 -14.68 -8.27
N ARG A 59 32.78 -13.66 -7.74
CA ARG A 59 32.14 -12.56 -6.98
C ARG A 59 31.23 -11.72 -7.87
N ARG A 60 31.66 -11.40 -9.10
CA ARG A 60 30.89 -10.60 -10.06
C ARG A 60 29.61 -11.31 -10.48
N TYR A 61 29.67 -12.62 -10.73
CA TYR A 61 28.53 -13.46 -11.04
C TYR A 61 27.52 -13.48 -9.88
N LYS A 62 27.97 -13.78 -8.66
CA LYS A 62 27.11 -13.77 -7.45
C LYS A 62 26.44 -12.41 -7.24
N ASN A 63 27.15 -11.30 -7.46
CA ASN A 63 26.59 -9.97 -7.33
C ASN A 63 25.53 -9.66 -8.41
N ASN A 64 25.74 -10.11 -9.65
CA ASN A 64 24.73 -9.98 -10.71
C ASN A 64 23.44 -10.72 -10.35
N GLU A 65 23.57 -11.97 -9.89
CA GLU A 65 22.42 -12.77 -9.46
C GLU A 65 21.70 -12.14 -8.27
N ALA A 66 22.44 -11.64 -7.28
CA ALA A 66 21.87 -10.92 -6.15
C ALA A 66 21.16 -9.62 -6.58
N ALA A 67 21.76 -8.86 -7.51
CA ALA A 67 21.16 -7.64 -8.04
C ALA A 67 19.88 -7.93 -8.83
N LYS A 68 19.85 -9.01 -9.63
CA LYS A 68 18.65 -9.48 -10.33
C LYS A 68 17.55 -9.81 -9.34
N ARG A 69 17.83 -10.70 -8.38
CA ARG A 69 16.87 -11.06 -7.31
C ARG A 69 16.34 -9.84 -6.55
N SER A 70 17.22 -8.89 -6.23
CA SER A 70 16.82 -7.65 -5.55
C SER A 70 15.90 -6.77 -6.41
N ARG A 71 16.16 -6.66 -7.72
CA ARG A 71 15.30 -5.94 -8.66
C ARG A 71 13.93 -6.61 -8.80
N ASP A 72 13.91 -7.94 -8.90
CA ASP A 72 12.67 -8.69 -9.04
C ASP A 72 11.81 -8.59 -7.77
N ALA A 73 12.42 -8.69 -6.59
CA ALA A 73 11.72 -8.48 -5.31
C ALA A 73 11.16 -7.05 -5.19
N ARG A 74 11.92 -6.03 -5.61
CA ARG A 74 11.43 -4.65 -5.62
C ARG A 74 10.24 -4.49 -6.58
N ARG A 75 10.37 -4.99 -7.80
CA ARG A 75 9.30 -4.92 -8.81
C ARG A 75 8.03 -5.62 -8.33
N LEU A 76 8.17 -6.78 -7.68
CA LEU A 76 7.03 -7.49 -7.09
C LEU A 76 6.32 -6.61 -6.05
N LYS A 77 7.06 -5.97 -5.15
CA LYS A 77 6.51 -5.05 -4.14
C LYS A 77 5.83 -3.83 -4.77
N GLU A 78 6.45 -3.23 -5.79
CA GLU A 78 5.88 -2.09 -6.52
C GLU A 78 4.57 -2.47 -7.23
N ASN A 79 4.52 -3.65 -7.86
CA ASN A 79 3.31 -4.17 -8.49
C ASN A 79 2.21 -4.45 -7.45
N GLN A 80 2.56 -5.04 -6.30
CA GLN A 80 1.63 -5.28 -5.20
C GLN A 80 1.00 -3.98 -4.70
N ILE A 81 1.81 -2.94 -4.46
CA ILE A 81 1.33 -1.61 -4.06
C ILE A 81 0.38 -1.03 -5.12
N THR A 82 0.72 -1.19 -6.40
CA THR A 82 -0.11 -0.70 -7.51
C THR A 82 -1.49 -1.36 -7.51
N VAL A 83 -1.55 -2.69 -7.34
CA VAL A 83 -2.82 -3.43 -7.27
C VAL A 83 -3.63 -3.01 -6.03
N GLN A 84 -2.98 -2.91 -4.86
CA GLN A 84 -3.64 -2.46 -3.63
C GLN A 84 -4.22 -1.04 -3.76
N ALA A 85 -3.48 -0.11 -4.37
CA ALA A 85 -3.96 1.25 -4.58
C ALA A 85 -5.20 1.27 -5.49
N ALA A 86 -5.15 0.56 -6.63
CA ALA A 86 -6.28 0.48 -7.56
C ALA A 86 -7.54 -0.12 -6.90
N PHE A 87 -7.35 -1.15 -6.06
CA PHE A 87 -8.43 -1.75 -5.27
C PHE A 87 -9.06 -0.73 -4.32
N LEU A 88 -8.25 -0.06 -3.50
CA LEU A 88 -8.72 0.93 -2.53
C LEU A 88 -9.38 2.13 -3.20
N GLU A 89 -8.88 2.57 -4.37
CA GLU A 89 -9.50 3.64 -5.16
C GLU A 89 -10.92 3.25 -5.62
N LYS A 90 -11.08 2.02 -6.12
CA LYS A 90 -12.39 1.49 -6.54
C LYS A 90 -13.36 1.38 -5.36
N GLU A 91 -12.91 0.81 -4.24
CA GLU A 91 -13.72 0.70 -3.02
C GLU A 91 -14.13 2.09 -2.51
N ASN A 92 -13.20 3.04 -2.46
CA ASN A 92 -13.47 4.40 -2.01
C ASN A 92 -14.48 5.11 -2.92
N ALA A 93 -14.41 4.91 -4.25
CA ALA A 93 -15.38 5.45 -5.19
C ALA A 93 -16.79 4.91 -4.93
N VAL A 94 -16.93 3.60 -4.69
CA VAL A 94 -18.22 2.96 -4.35
C VAL A 94 -18.79 3.54 -3.05
N LEU A 95 -17.97 3.61 -1.99
CA LEU A 95 -18.38 4.16 -0.70
C LEU A 95 -18.80 5.63 -0.81
N ARG A 96 -18.06 6.45 -1.58
CA ARG A 96 -18.43 7.84 -1.84
C ARG A 96 -19.78 7.95 -2.55
N GLN A 97 -20.06 7.08 -3.52
CA GLN A 97 -21.34 7.06 -4.21
C GLN A 97 -22.49 6.67 -3.26
N GLU A 98 -22.28 5.69 -2.40
CA GLU A 98 -23.28 5.28 -1.40
C GLU A 98 -23.58 6.40 -0.40
N VAL A 99 -22.53 7.06 0.11
CA VAL A 99 -22.69 8.24 0.98
C VAL A 99 -23.45 9.36 0.27
N ALA A 100 -23.18 9.61 -1.01
CA ALA A 100 -23.91 10.60 -1.79
C ALA A 100 -25.40 10.25 -1.91
N ASN A 101 -25.72 8.99 -2.21
CA ASN A 101 -27.10 8.51 -2.31
C ASN A 101 -27.86 8.66 -0.98
N ILE A 102 -27.24 8.25 0.14
CA ILE A 102 -27.84 8.38 1.48
C ILE A 102 -28.09 9.86 1.82
N ARG A 103 -27.14 10.75 1.52
CA ARG A 103 -27.31 12.19 1.74
C ARG A 103 -28.46 12.78 0.90
N GLN A 104 -28.63 12.30 -0.33
CA GLN A 104 -29.74 12.72 -1.18
C GLN A 104 -31.09 12.28 -0.59
N GLU A 105 -31.22 11.01 -0.17
CA GLU A 105 -32.43 10.50 0.46
C GLU A 105 -32.74 11.23 1.78
N LEU A 106 -31.73 11.48 2.62
CA LEU A 106 -31.91 12.28 3.85
C LEU A 106 -32.41 13.70 3.54
N THR A 107 -31.89 14.32 2.49
CA THR A 107 -32.34 15.65 2.07
C THR A 107 -33.80 15.61 1.60
N ARG A 108 -34.17 14.56 0.85
CA ARG A 108 -35.55 14.32 0.41
C ARG A 108 -36.49 14.16 1.60
N TYR A 109 -36.16 13.30 2.57
CA TYR A 109 -36.97 13.09 3.76
C TYR A 109 -37.08 14.35 4.63
N ARG A 110 -35.98 15.08 4.83
CA ARG A 110 -36.02 16.38 5.54
C ARG A 110 -36.94 17.38 4.87
N SER A 111 -36.95 17.47 3.54
CA SER A 111 -37.87 18.35 2.81
C SER A 111 -39.33 17.92 3.01
N ILE A 112 -39.62 16.62 2.99
CA ILE A 112 -40.97 16.09 3.24
C ILE A 112 -41.42 16.40 4.68
N LEU A 113 -40.56 16.14 5.68
CA LEU A 113 -40.84 16.42 7.09
C LEU A 113 -41.10 17.92 7.32
N SER A 114 -40.25 18.79 6.76
CA SER A 114 -40.45 20.24 6.87
C SER A 114 -41.78 20.72 6.28
N LYS A 115 -42.23 20.13 5.16
CA LYS A 115 -43.56 20.40 4.59
C LYS A 115 -44.68 19.91 5.50
N TYR A 116 -44.53 18.72 6.07
CA TYR A 116 -45.51 18.13 7.00
C TYR A 116 -45.62 18.95 8.29
N GLU A 117 -44.51 19.31 8.91
CA GLU A 117 -44.45 20.19 10.09
C GLU A 117 -45.10 21.55 9.82
N SER A 118 -44.90 22.11 8.63
CA SER A 118 -45.54 23.38 8.23
C SER A 118 -47.07 23.26 8.09
N GLN A 119 -47.58 22.08 7.72
CA GLN A 119 -49.01 21.83 7.52
C GLN A 119 -49.74 21.42 8.81
N HIS A 120 -49.09 20.65 9.68
CA HIS A 120 -49.72 20.03 10.84
C HIS A 120 -49.21 20.54 12.19
N GLY A 121 -48.22 21.45 12.18
CA GLY A 121 -47.50 21.87 13.39
C GLY A 121 -46.48 20.83 13.84
N THR A 122 -45.49 21.28 14.61
CA THR A 122 -44.53 20.39 15.26
C THR A 122 -45.24 19.57 16.33
N VAL A 123 -45.08 18.24 16.33
CA VAL A 123 -45.50 17.37 17.45
C VAL A 123 -44.62 17.64 18.66
#